data_AF-A0A5J4KP59-F1
#
_entry.id   AF-A0A5J4KP59-F1
#
_cell.length_a   1.000
_cell.length_b   1.000
_cell.length_c   1.000
_cell.angle_alpha   90.00
_cell.angle_beta   90.00
_cell.angle_gamma   90.00
#
_symmetry.space_group_name_H-M   'P 1'
#
loop_
_entity.id
_entity.type
_entity.pdbx_description
1 polymer ?
#
loop_
_entity_poly.entity_id
_entity_poly.type
_entity_poly.pdbx_seq_one_letter_code
_entity_poly.pdbx_strand_id
1 'polypeptide(L)' 'MVKELKGITSFHLRREFAPIMKKMPSTWTRSYFASTAGAVSAETIQHYINAQKGI' A
#
# COMPACT_ATOMS: atom_id res chain seq x y z
N MET A 1 -5.89 12.15 4.89
CA MET A 1 -4.81 12.05 3.89
C MET A 1 -4.50 10.63 3.42
N VAL A 2 -3.70 9.78 4.11
CA VAL A 2 -3.28 8.46 3.55
C VAL A 2 -4.45 7.54 3.19
N LYS A 3 -5.52 7.54 4.02
CA LYS A 3 -6.76 6.79 3.75
C LYS A 3 -7.42 7.24 2.43
N GLU A 4 -7.50 8.54 2.20
CA GLU A 4 -8.11 9.11 0.99
C GLU A 4 -7.25 8.83 -0.23
N LEU A 5 -5.93 8.99 -0.12
CA LEU A 5 -4.98 8.66 -1.18
C LEU A 5 -5.10 7.19 -1.60
N LYS A 6 -5.12 6.26 -0.64
CA LYS A 6 -5.34 4.84 -0.90
C LYS A 6 -6.71 4.56 -1.53
N GLY A 7 -7.76 5.26 -1.07
CA GLY A 7 -9.12 5.09 -1.59
C GLY A 7 -9.25 5.54 -3.05
N ILE A 8 -8.80 6.77 -3.35
CA ILE A 8 -8.86 7.36 -4.69
C ILE A 8 -8.04 6.52 -5.67
N THR A 9 -6.79 6.18 -5.32
CA THR A 9 -5.94 5.35 -6.17
C THR A 9 -6.53 3.96 -6.39
N SER A 10 -7.10 3.33 -5.36
CA SER A 10 -7.80 2.04 -5.50
C SER A 10 -8.97 2.13 -6.49
N PHE A 11 -9.76 3.22 -6.43
CA PHE A 11 -10.88 3.44 -7.36
C PHE A 11 -10.40 3.54 -8.82
N HIS A 12 -9.40 4.36 -9.09
CA HIS A 12 -8.88 4.54 -10.44
C HIS A 12 -8.20 3.27 -10.97
N LEU A 13 -7.32 2.65 -10.19
CA LEU A 13 -6.59 1.45 -10.59
C LEU A 13 -7.52 0.27 -10.89
N ARG A 14 -8.61 0.09 -10.12
CA ARG A 14 -9.59 -0.97 -10.38
C ARG A 14 -10.37 -0.76 -11.67
N ARG A 15 -10.56 0.49 -12.10
CA ARG A 15 -11.23 0.81 -13.36
C ARG A 15 -10.29 0.61 -14.55
N GLU A 16 -9.04 1.03 -14.44
CA GLU A 16 -8.06 0.99 -15.53
C GLU A 16 -7.50 -0.43 -15.74
N PHE A 17 -7.21 -1.16 -14.66
CA PHE A 17 -6.56 -2.48 -14.70
C PHE A 17 -7.49 -3.60 -14.23
N ALA A 18 -8.78 -3.51 -14.57
CA ALA A 18 -9.82 -4.41 -14.10
C ALA A 18 -9.48 -5.92 -14.21
N PRO A 19 -8.87 -6.43 -15.31
CA PRO A 19 -8.55 -7.86 -15.42
C PRO A 19 -7.55 -8.36 -14.36
N ILE A 20 -6.56 -7.53 -14.02
CA ILE A 20 -5.51 -7.86 -13.03
C ILE A 20 -6.05 -7.63 -11.63
N MET A 21 -6.75 -6.50 -11.43
CA MET A 21 -7.26 -6.09 -10.12
C MET A 21 -8.35 -7.02 -9.59
N LYS A 22 -9.11 -7.70 -10.46
CA LYS A 22 -10.11 -8.72 -10.06
C LYS A 22 -9.50 -9.93 -9.35
N LYS A 23 -8.19 -10.20 -9.51
CA LYS A 23 -7.50 -11.32 -8.85
C LYS A 23 -7.16 -11.04 -7.39
N MET A 24 -7.31 -9.80 -6.92
CA MET A 24 -6.96 -9.38 -5.57
C MET A 24 -8.19 -8.89 -4.79
N PRO A 25 -8.35 -9.28 -3.52
CA PRO A 25 -9.49 -8.84 -2.71
C PRO A 25 -9.45 -7.33 -2.44
N SER A 26 -8.28 -6.77 -2.11
CA SER A 26 -8.05 -5.34 -1.87
C SER A 26 -6.84 -4.83 -2.68
N THR A 27 -6.83 -3.54 -3.02
CA THR A 27 -5.69 -2.92 -3.74
C THR A 27 -4.57 -2.50 -2.80
N TRP A 28 -4.90 -2.19 -1.54
CA TRP A 28 -3.94 -1.80 -0.51
C TRP A 28 -4.24 -2.55 0.79
N THR A 29 -3.20 -2.84 1.58
CA THR A 29 -3.36 -3.32 2.95
C THR A 29 -3.93 -2.22 3.87
N ARG A 30 -4.54 -2.61 4.99
CA ARG A 30 -5.05 -1.66 6.01
C ARG A 30 -3.95 -0.78 6.61
N SER A 31 -2.74 -1.29 6.68
CA SER A 31 -1.60 -0.66 7.33
C SER A 31 -0.83 0.25 6.37
N TYR A 32 -0.14 1.26 6.89
CA TYR A 32 0.82 2.07 6.16
C TYR A 32 2.02 2.38 7.05
N PHE A 33 3.15 2.75 6.45
CA PHE A 33 4.34 3.23 7.14
C PHE A 33 4.58 4.68 6.73
N ALA A 34 4.95 5.52 7.68
CA ALA A 34 5.30 6.92 7.46
C ALA A 34 6.45 7.31 8.39
N SER A 35 7.42 8.04 7.85
CA SER A 35 8.54 8.61 8.60
C SER A 35 8.88 9.99 8.02
N THR A 36 9.59 10.82 8.78
CA THR A 36 10.06 12.12 8.30
C THR A 36 11.15 11.96 7.23
N ALA A 37 11.19 12.91 6.30
CA ALA A 37 12.23 12.93 5.28
C ALA A 37 13.62 13.06 5.94
N GLY A 38 14.53 12.14 5.60
CA GLY A 38 15.89 12.08 6.14
C GLY A 38 16.12 11.10 7.29
N ALA A 39 15.07 10.54 7.90
CA ALA A 39 15.19 9.61 9.04
C ALA A 39 14.98 8.14 8.67
N VAL A 40 14.76 7.82 7.38
CA VAL A 40 14.40 6.47 6.94
C VAL A 40 15.54 5.82 6.16
N SER A 41 15.91 4.59 6.55
CA SER A 41 16.80 3.73 5.78
C SER A 41 16.00 2.70 4.98
N ALA A 42 16.62 2.16 3.92
CA ALA A 42 16.03 1.07 3.14
C ALA A 42 15.75 -0.16 4.00
N GLU A 43 16.60 -0.44 4.99
CA GLU A 43 16.44 -1.55 5.94
C GLU A 43 15.15 -1.41 6.74
N THR A 44 14.84 -0.21 7.25
CA THR A 44 13.60 0.03 8.00
C THR A 44 12.35 -0.23 7.15
N ILE A 45 12.36 0.18 5.88
CA ILE A 45 11.26 -0.07 4.94
C ILE A 45 11.13 -1.58 4.67
N GLN A 46 12.25 -2.28 4.48
CA GLN A 46 12.25 -3.72 4.24
C GLN A 46 11.73 -4.49 5.46
N HIS A 47 12.13 -4.10 6.67
CA HIS A 47 11.60 -4.67 7.92
C HIS A 47 10.08 -4.48 8.02
N TYR A 48 9.58 -3.29 7.69
CA TYR A 48 8.13 -3.03 7.66
C TYR A 48 7.41 -3.95 6.67
N ILE A 49 7.91 -4.08 5.44
CA ILE A 49 7.32 -4.95 4.41
C ILE A 49 7.33 -6.42 4.87
N ASN A 50 8.43 -6.89 5.46
CA ASN A 50 8.55 -8.27 5.93
C ASN A 50 7.58 -8.57 7.07
N ALA A 51 7.35 -7.60 7.97
CA ALA A 51 6.41 -7.72 9.07
C ALA A 51 4.93 -7.75 8.61
N GLN A 52 4.64 -7.39 7.36
CA GLN A 52 3.28 -7.47 6.81
C GLN A 52 2.87 -8.87 6.34
N LYS A 53 3.77 -9.87 6.39
CA LYS A 53 3.45 -11.26 6.03
C LYS A 53 2.60 -11.89 7.14
N GLY A 54 1.34 -12.23 6.85
CA GLY A 54 0.43 -12.89 7.80
C GLY A 54 -0.88 -12.15 8.10
N ILE A 55 -1.23 -11.13 7.31
CA ILE A 55 -2.61 -10.61 7.20
C ILE A 55 -3.32 -11.35 6.08
#